data_AF-A0A524EMT6-F1
#
_entry.id   AF-A0A524EMT6-F1
#
_cell.length_a   1.000
_cell.length_b   1.000
_cell.length_c   1.000
_cell.angle_alpha   90.00
_cell.angle_beta   90.00
_cell.angle_gamma   90.00
#
_symmetry.space_group_name_H-M   'P 1'
#
loop_
_entity.id
_entity.type
_entity.pdbx_description
1 polymer ?
#
loop_
_entity_poly.entity_id
_entity_poly.type
_entity_poly.pdbx_seq_one_letter_code
_entity_poly.pdbx_strand_id
1 'polypeptide(L)'
;MAKNFKEIEISCPVCNKSKKINIPEQIFNQKKFGIIRVQVPQGGVCQEHQFIVFIDTKGIIRGYEKIDLQLKSTSIQAQEKGKFTLNNFVRLFGLYGVFCLIHAKIFNYPAFIIQNEEIAQLSGLINRIGNALLPENYRDTSIITFLDKIDYNEINLKEKNALLIDDNLHILQIPWDEKLKFEEELIKPALEILNENEQLKLVQQGIITFIRQAEYVKSLLEKVKFIDSEDLIEKMSRELVESKVNNYRVALIKDFISQRYSTKLAEKIKNKVEEFLKFL
;
A
#
# COMPACT_ATOMS: atom_id res chain seq x y z
N MET A 1 -1.67 31.92 1.13
CA MET A 1 -1.29 31.68 -0.29
C MET A 1 -2.28 30.68 -0.86
N ALA A 2 -2.78 30.90 -2.09
CA ALA A 2 -3.94 30.20 -2.62
C ALA A 2 -3.67 28.69 -2.75
N LYS A 3 -4.40 27.89 -1.95
CA LYS A 3 -4.40 26.44 -2.10
C LYS A 3 -5.22 26.13 -3.35
N ASN A 4 -4.57 25.88 -4.48
CA ASN A 4 -5.28 25.54 -5.71
C ASN A 4 -5.79 24.10 -5.61
N PHE A 5 -7.08 23.96 -5.32
CA PHE A 5 -7.81 22.70 -5.40
C PHE A 5 -8.64 22.67 -6.67
N LYS A 6 -8.69 21.51 -7.30
CA LYS A 6 -9.63 21.22 -8.37
C LYS A 6 -10.87 20.59 -7.77
N GLU A 7 -12.00 21.26 -7.93
CA GLU A 7 -13.30 20.73 -7.51
C GLU A 7 -13.78 19.71 -8.55
N ILE A 8 -14.07 18.48 -8.09
CA ILE A 8 -14.58 17.40 -8.93
C ILE A 8 -15.88 16.87 -8.31
N GLU A 9 -16.92 16.78 -9.13
CA GLU A 9 -18.17 16.15 -8.74
C GLU A 9 -18.06 14.63 -8.88
N ILE A 10 -18.14 13.92 -7.76
CA ILE A 10 -18.01 12.47 -7.68
C ILE A 10 -19.35 11.87 -7.28
N SER A 11 -19.79 10.84 -8.00
CA SER A 11 -21.01 10.10 -7.73
C SER A 11 -20.70 8.76 -7.09
N CYS A 12 -21.44 8.38 -6.05
CA CYS A 12 -21.32 7.06 -5.45
C CYS A 12 -21.80 5.99 -6.45
N PRO A 13 -20.99 4.98 -6.79
CA PRO A 13 -21.34 3.94 -7.76
C PRO A 13 -22.35 2.90 -7.24
N VAL A 14 -22.82 3.07 -6.00
CA VAL A 14 -23.79 2.16 -5.35
C VAL A 14 -25.15 2.82 -5.18
N CYS A 15 -25.20 4.07 -4.69
CA CYS A 15 -26.46 4.78 -4.42
C CYS A 15 -26.67 6.05 -5.25
N ASN A 16 -25.77 6.36 -6.18
CA ASN A 16 -25.84 7.51 -7.10
C ASN A 16 -25.95 8.90 -6.44
N LYS A 17 -25.68 9.03 -5.13
CA LYS A 17 -25.51 10.33 -4.49
C LYS A 17 -24.24 11.00 -5.02
N SER A 18 -24.31 12.29 -5.32
CA SER A 18 -23.16 13.07 -5.80
C SER A 18 -22.71 14.08 -4.74
N LYS A 19 -21.40 14.32 -4.69
CA LYS A 19 -20.82 15.40 -3.88
C LYS A 19 -19.58 15.95 -4.57
N LYS A 20 -19.35 17.24 -4.39
CA LYS A 20 -18.12 17.91 -4.82
C LYS A 20 -17.01 17.63 -3.81
N ILE A 21 -15.87 17.16 -4.30
CA ILE A 21 -14.66 16.91 -3.52
C ILE A 21 -13.55 17.79 -4.08
N ASN A 22 -12.77 18.39 -3.18
CA ASN A 22 -11.63 19.22 -3.52
C ASN A 22 -10.36 18.37 -3.55
N ILE A 23 -9.76 18.23 -4.72
CA ILE A 23 -8.52 17.45 -4.92
C ILE A 23 -7.40 18.44 -5.26
N PRO A 24 -6.27 18.45 -4.54
CA PRO A 24 -5.14 19.35 -4.83
C PRO A 24 -4.73 19.33 -6.32
N GLU A 25 -4.60 20.50 -6.97
CA GLU A 25 -4.24 20.60 -8.39
C GLU A 25 -2.90 19.92 -8.72
N GLN A 26 -1.98 19.89 -7.75
CA GLN A 26 -0.66 19.28 -7.90
C GLN A 26 -0.75 17.79 -8.26
N ILE A 27 -1.77 17.07 -7.80
CA ILE A 27 -1.96 15.63 -8.10
C ILE A 27 -2.19 15.43 -9.60
N PHE A 28 -2.88 16.37 -10.26
CA PHE A 28 -3.13 16.34 -11.71
C PHE A 28 -1.88 16.70 -12.52
N ASN A 29 -1.08 17.63 -12.01
CA ASN A 29 0.09 18.16 -12.71
C ASN A 29 1.33 17.24 -12.62
N GLN A 30 1.33 16.26 -11.71
CA GLN A 30 2.44 15.34 -11.48
C GLN A 30 2.56 14.24 -12.55
N LYS A 31 1.43 13.77 -13.09
CA LYS A 31 1.41 12.75 -14.16
C LYS A 31 1.20 13.44 -15.50
N LYS A 32 2.15 13.31 -16.45
CA LYS A 32 1.96 13.79 -17.83
C LYS A 32 0.82 13.04 -18.53
N PHE A 33 0.65 11.77 -18.20
CA PHE A 33 -0.42 10.87 -18.67
C PHE A 33 -0.73 9.85 -17.56
N GLY A 34 -1.97 9.35 -17.50
CA GLY A 34 -2.36 8.23 -16.65
C GLY A 34 -3.62 8.46 -15.82
N ILE A 35 -3.89 7.48 -14.95
CA ILE A 35 -5.04 7.47 -14.04
C ILE A 35 -4.54 7.77 -12.61
N ILE A 36 -5.25 8.66 -11.94
CA ILE A 36 -5.15 9.01 -10.52
C ILE A 36 -6.23 8.19 -9.81
N ARG A 37 -5.84 7.47 -8.76
CA ARG A 37 -6.77 6.67 -7.95
C ARG A 37 -7.07 7.45 -6.68
N VAL A 38 -8.32 7.81 -6.47
CA VAL A 38 -8.75 8.52 -5.25
C VAL A 38 -9.71 7.62 -4.50
N GLN A 39 -9.32 7.20 -3.30
CA GLN A 39 -10.21 6.45 -2.41
C GLN A 39 -11.18 7.42 -1.73
N VAL A 40 -12.49 7.16 -1.85
CA VAL A 40 -13.55 7.93 -1.19
C VAL A 40 -14.05 7.14 0.02
N PRO A 41 -13.82 7.62 1.25
CA PRO A 41 -14.31 6.96 2.46
C PRO A 41 -15.82 7.15 2.65
N GLN A 42 -16.40 6.40 3.60
CA GLN A 42 -17.76 6.62 4.07
C GLN A 42 -17.92 8.05 4.61
N GLY A 43 -19.08 8.66 4.36
CA GLY A 43 -19.31 10.08 4.66
C GLY A 43 -18.65 11.04 3.67
N GLY A 44 -17.72 10.55 2.84
CA GLY A 44 -17.07 11.29 1.77
C GLY A 44 -18.09 11.81 0.77
N VAL A 45 -18.75 10.92 0.01
CA VAL A 45 -19.85 11.25 -0.92
C VAL A 45 -21.22 10.84 -0.37
N CYS A 46 -21.32 9.64 0.20
CA CYS A 46 -22.52 9.15 0.86
C CYS A 46 -22.16 8.55 2.22
N GLN A 47 -23.13 8.45 3.12
CA GLN A 47 -22.89 8.01 4.50
C GLN A 47 -22.48 6.53 4.60
N GLU A 48 -22.82 5.71 3.60
CA GLU A 48 -22.79 4.25 3.74
C GLU A 48 -21.70 3.57 2.92
N HIS A 49 -21.28 4.13 1.78
CA HIS A 49 -20.41 3.41 0.84
C HIS A 49 -19.02 4.04 0.75
N GLN A 50 -18.01 3.17 0.69
CA GLN A 50 -16.64 3.50 0.32
C GLN A 50 -16.33 2.91 -1.07
N PHE A 51 -15.53 3.61 -1.85
CA PHE A 51 -15.18 3.21 -3.22
C PHE A 51 -13.92 3.93 -3.68
N ILE A 52 -13.29 3.46 -4.75
CA ILE A 52 -12.18 4.14 -5.41
C ILE A 52 -12.73 4.77 -6.69
N VAL A 53 -12.40 6.04 -6.93
CA VAL A 53 -12.67 6.72 -8.20
C VAL A 53 -11.37 6.85 -8.99
N PHE A 54 -11.46 6.55 -10.28
CA PHE A 54 -10.36 6.69 -11.24
C PHE A 54 -10.55 8.00 -11.98
N ILE A 55 -9.60 8.92 -11.84
CA ILE A 55 -9.65 10.26 -12.44
C ILE A 55 -8.45 10.41 -13.36
N ASP A 56 -8.62 10.95 -14.56
CA ASP A 56 -7.47 11.27 -15.40
C ASP A 56 -6.79 12.58 -14.98
N THR A 57 -5.65 12.88 -15.62
CA THR A 57 -4.88 14.11 -15.37
C THR A 57 -5.63 15.39 -15.76
N LYS A 58 -6.73 15.29 -16.52
CA LYS A 58 -7.63 16.42 -16.84
C LYS A 58 -8.75 16.58 -15.82
N GLY A 59 -8.82 15.74 -14.79
CA GLY A 59 -9.89 15.78 -13.79
C GLY A 59 -11.19 15.09 -14.25
N ILE A 60 -11.13 14.28 -15.31
CA ILE A 60 -12.29 13.55 -15.82
C ILE A 60 -12.34 12.18 -15.15
N ILE A 61 -13.50 11.83 -14.60
CA ILE A 61 -13.75 10.51 -14.02
C ILE A 61 -13.79 9.46 -15.13
N ARG A 62 -12.93 8.44 -15.02
CA ARG A 62 -12.79 7.32 -15.97
C ARG A 62 -13.45 6.04 -15.48
N GLY A 63 -13.73 5.94 -14.18
CA GLY A 63 -14.44 4.79 -13.64
C GLY A 63 -14.46 4.78 -12.12
N TYR A 64 -15.05 3.72 -11.59
CA TYR A 64 -15.18 3.47 -10.16
C TYR A 64 -14.85 2.01 -9.87
N GLU A 65 -14.30 1.75 -8.69
CA GLU A 65 -14.10 0.41 -8.13
C GLU A 65 -14.80 0.35 -6.76
N LYS A 66 -15.68 -0.64 -6.59
CA LYS A 66 -16.41 -0.87 -5.34
C LYS A 66 -15.49 -1.60 -4.36
N ILE A 67 -15.61 -1.28 -3.08
CA ILE A 67 -14.89 -1.99 -2.02
C ILE A 67 -15.88 -2.92 -1.34
N ASP A 68 -15.73 -4.23 -1.54
CA ASP A 68 -16.71 -5.26 -1.12
C ASP A 68 -16.73 -5.55 0.39
N LEU A 69 -15.71 -5.15 1.14
CA LEU A 69 -15.66 -5.32 2.60
C LEU A 69 -15.99 -4.00 3.31
N GLN A 70 -17.00 -4.02 4.18
CA GLN A 70 -17.42 -2.88 4.98
C GLN A 70 -17.35 -3.22 6.48
N LEU A 71 -16.43 -2.59 7.22
CA LEU A 71 -16.40 -2.71 8.68
C LEU A 71 -17.36 -1.66 9.30
N LYS A 72 -18.29 -2.10 10.17
CA LYS A 72 -19.21 -1.20 10.88
C LYS A 72 -18.43 -0.20 11.74
N SER A 73 -18.85 1.06 11.74
CA SER A 73 -18.25 2.15 12.52
C SER A 73 -18.67 2.10 14.00
N THR A 74 -17.69 2.16 14.90
CA THR A 74 -17.88 2.66 16.28
C THR A 74 -16.90 3.81 16.44
N SER A 75 -17.37 4.95 16.95
CA SER A 75 -16.58 6.16 17.15
C SER A 75 -15.26 5.86 17.86
N ILE A 76 -14.15 6.38 17.32
CA ILE A 76 -12.77 6.22 17.82
C ILE A 76 -12.65 6.64 19.31
N GLN A 77 -13.55 7.54 19.76
CA GLN A 77 -13.58 8.09 21.11
C GLN A 77 -13.99 7.11 22.21
N ALA A 78 -14.55 5.93 21.87
CA ALA A 78 -14.98 4.93 22.86
C ALA A 78 -13.96 3.80 23.11
N GLN A 79 -12.76 3.88 22.51
CA GLN A 79 -11.79 2.79 22.58
C GLN A 79 -10.89 2.95 23.81
N GLU A 80 -10.79 1.87 24.60
CA GLU A 80 -9.91 1.79 25.76
C GLU A 80 -8.51 2.29 25.44
N LYS A 81 -7.96 3.14 26.32
CA LYS A 81 -6.58 3.62 26.26
C LYS A 81 -5.62 2.43 26.07
N GLY A 82 -5.15 2.22 24.84
CA GLY A 82 -3.92 1.44 24.57
C GLY A 82 -3.98 0.38 23.48
N LYS A 83 -5.15 -0.08 23.02
CA LYS A 83 -5.22 -1.20 22.06
C LYS A 83 -5.74 -0.74 20.69
N PHE A 84 -4.84 -0.64 19.72
CA PHE A 84 -5.18 -0.36 18.33
C PHE A 84 -5.02 -1.63 17.52
N THR A 85 -6.09 -2.00 16.82
CA THR A 85 -6.27 -3.32 16.20
C THR A 85 -6.25 -3.19 14.69
N LEU A 86 -6.17 -4.30 13.96
CA LEU A 86 -6.23 -4.28 12.49
C LEU A 86 -7.54 -3.63 12.00
N ASN A 87 -8.65 -3.91 12.67
CA ASN A 87 -9.94 -3.26 12.42
C ASN A 87 -9.87 -1.74 12.55
N ASN A 88 -9.18 -1.21 13.57
CA ASN A 88 -9.01 0.23 13.74
C ASN A 88 -8.17 0.84 12.62
N PHE A 89 -7.14 0.12 12.17
CA PHE A 89 -6.30 0.54 11.05
C PHE A 89 -7.11 0.64 9.76
N VAL A 90 -7.94 -0.37 9.47
CA VAL A 90 -8.82 -0.39 8.30
C VAL A 90 -9.93 0.65 8.42
N ARG A 91 -10.46 0.91 9.62
CA ARG A 91 -11.45 1.98 9.82
C ARG A 91 -10.88 3.36 9.53
N LEU A 92 -9.61 3.59 9.91
CA LEU A 92 -8.94 4.87 9.69
C LEU A 92 -8.58 5.06 8.22
N PHE A 93 -7.79 4.15 7.64
CA PHE A 93 -7.23 4.31 6.30
C PHE A 93 -8.09 3.71 5.16
N GLY A 94 -9.15 2.99 5.52
CA GLY A 94 -9.82 2.06 4.61
C GLY A 94 -8.92 0.88 4.23
N LEU A 95 -9.49 -0.11 3.54
CA LEU A 95 -8.76 -1.32 3.15
C LEU A 95 -7.55 -1.01 2.26
N TYR A 96 -7.77 -0.23 1.21
CA TYR A 96 -6.73 0.05 0.24
C TYR A 96 -5.61 0.92 0.83
N GLY A 97 -5.93 1.88 1.70
CA GLY A 97 -4.93 2.60 2.50
C GLY A 97 -4.09 1.69 3.40
N VAL A 98 -4.72 0.73 4.08
CA VAL A 98 -3.99 -0.29 4.86
C VAL A 98 -3.08 -1.13 3.98
N PHE A 99 -3.55 -1.56 2.80
CA PHE A 99 -2.71 -2.31 1.86
C PHE A 99 -1.48 -1.48 1.46
N CYS A 100 -1.67 -0.21 1.11
CA CYS A 100 -0.57 0.67 0.73
C CYS A 100 0.44 0.85 1.87
N LEU A 101 -0.02 1.07 3.09
CA LEU A 101 0.85 1.26 4.26
C LEU A 101 1.64 -0.01 4.59
N ILE A 102 0.99 -1.16 4.52
CA ILE A 102 1.65 -2.45 4.75
C ILE A 102 2.67 -2.73 3.65
N HIS A 103 2.31 -2.50 2.39
CA HIS A 103 3.22 -2.65 1.26
C HIS A 103 4.45 -1.75 1.42
N ALA A 104 4.24 -0.46 1.67
CA ALA A 104 5.35 0.47 1.91
C ALA A 104 6.27 0.01 3.05
N LYS A 105 5.68 -0.47 4.16
CA LYS A 105 6.43 -1.02 5.30
C LYS A 105 7.19 -2.29 4.95
N ILE A 106 6.61 -3.25 4.23
CA ILE A 106 7.26 -4.52 3.87
C ILE A 106 8.39 -4.28 2.87
N PHE A 107 8.19 -3.42 1.88
CA PHE A 107 9.15 -3.20 0.79
C PHE A 107 10.13 -2.06 1.07
N ASN A 108 9.98 -1.33 2.18
CA ASN A 108 10.82 -0.19 2.54
C ASN A 108 10.68 1.03 1.62
N TYR A 109 9.48 1.25 1.08
CA TYR A 109 9.20 2.51 0.37
C TYR A 109 9.07 3.66 1.39
N PRO A 110 9.60 4.86 1.06
CA PRO A 110 9.27 6.06 1.80
C PRO A 110 7.76 6.27 1.85
N ALA A 111 7.22 6.56 3.03
CA ALA A 111 5.79 6.77 3.24
C ALA A 111 5.55 8.04 4.06
N PHE A 112 4.74 8.93 3.51
CA PHE A 112 4.40 10.22 4.09
C PHE A 112 2.90 10.34 4.32
N ILE A 113 2.51 10.83 5.49
CA ILE A 113 1.12 11.15 5.83
C ILE A 113 1.06 12.61 6.27
N ILE A 114 0.26 13.42 5.59
CA ILE A 114 -0.01 14.79 6.02
C ILE A 114 -0.93 14.70 7.25
N GLN A 115 -0.48 15.24 8.38
CA GLN A 115 -1.23 15.12 9.63
C GLN A 115 -2.21 16.27 9.84
N ASN A 116 -3.40 15.92 10.32
CA ASN A 116 -4.30 16.81 11.04
C ASN A 116 -4.19 16.53 12.55
N GLU A 117 -4.93 17.27 13.39
CA GLU A 117 -4.88 17.09 14.85
C GLU A 117 -5.22 15.66 15.30
N GLU A 118 -6.14 14.98 14.61
CA GLU A 118 -6.53 13.60 14.92
C GLU A 118 -5.42 12.60 14.54
N ILE A 119 -4.84 12.74 13.35
CA ILE A 119 -3.75 11.88 12.84
C ILE A 119 -2.49 12.06 13.68
N ALA A 120 -2.18 13.29 14.10
CA ALA A 120 -1.01 13.59 14.91
C ALA A 120 -1.01 12.79 16.22
N GLN A 121 -2.18 12.63 16.86
CA GLN A 121 -2.35 11.83 18.07
C GLN A 121 -2.17 10.31 17.83
N LEU A 122 -2.33 9.85 16.59
CA LEU A 122 -2.23 8.44 16.21
C LEU A 122 -0.88 8.08 15.58
N SER A 123 -0.02 9.06 15.29
CA SER A 123 1.25 8.88 14.57
C SER A 123 2.16 7.79 15.16
N GLY A 124 2.42 7.85 16.47
CA GLY A 124 3.23 6.86 17.18
C GLY A 124 2.61 5.46 17.17
N LEU A 125 1.28 5.38 17.18
CA LEU A 125 0.52 4.13 17.19
C LEU A 125 0.57 3.43 15.82
N ILE A 126 0.46 4.20 14.75
CA ILE A 126 0.56 3.73 13.36
C ILE A 126 1.95 3.10 13.12
N ASN A 127 3.02 3.79 13.49
CA ASN A 127 4.37 3.26 13.35
C ASN A 127 4.60 2.01 14.21
N ARG A 128 4.11 2.02 15.46
CA ARG A 128 4.20 0.86 16.36
C ARG A 128 3.57 -0.40 15.76
N ILE A 129 2.40 -0.27 15.13
CA ILE A 129 1.73 -1.41 14.49
C ILE A 129 2.46 -1.85 13.24
N GLY A 130 2.85 -0.91 12.38
CA GLY A 130 3.65 -1.22 11.20
C GLY A 130 4.91 -2.00 11.57
N ASN A 131 5.58 -1.63 12.66
CA ASN A 131 6.75 -2.34 13.16
C ASN A 131 6.41 -3.69 13.80
N ALA A 132 5.29 -3.79 14.51
CA ALA A 132 4.84 -5.05 15.09
C ALA A 132 4.51 -6.10 14.02
N LEU A 133 4.10 -5.69 12.81
CA LEU A 133 3.84 -6.61 11.70
C LEU A 133 5.11 -7.23 11.10
N LEU A 134 6.27 -6.60 11.30
CA LEU A 134 7.53 -7.03 10.72
C LEU A 134 8.34 -7.93 11.67
N PRO A 135 9.15 -8.86 11.12
CA PRO A 135 10.15 -9.60 11.90
C PRO A 135 11.17 -8.65 12.55
N GLU A 136 11.80 -9.08 13.63
CA GLU A 136 12.66 -8.22 14.48
C GLU A 136 13.75 -7.50 13.71
N ASN A 137 14.42 -8.18 12.78
CA ASN A 137 15.49 -7.64 11.94
C ASN A 137 15.02 -6.62 10.89
N TYR A 138 13.71 -6.46 10.70
CA TYR A 138 13.10 -5.48 9.81
C TYR A 138 12.34 -4.39 10.55
N ARG A 139 12.22 -4.46 11.88
CA ARG A 139 11.61 -3.39 12.67
C ARG A 139 12.41 -2.11 12.49
N ASP A 140 11.71 -0.97 12.46
CA ASP A 140 12.29 0.38 12.37
C ASP A 140 13.07 0.72 11.09
N THR A 141 13.18 -0.20 10.14
CA THR A 141 13.85 0.03 8.85
C THR A 141 13.06 0.96 7.91
N SER A 142 11.74 0.93 8.01
CA SER A 142 10.81 1.81 7.29
C SER A 142 10.01 2.59 8.32
N ILE A 143 10.02 3.92 8.26
CA ILE A 143 9.25 4.78 9.17
C ILE A 143 8.25 5.58 8.33
N ILE A 144 6.98 5.55 8.74
CA ILE A 144 5.97 6.45 8.18
C ILE A 144 6.23 7.83 8.79
N THR A 145 6.52 8.79 7.92
CA THR A 145 6.82 10.16 8.31
C THR A 145 5.53 10.98 8.29
N PHE A 146 5.28 11.72 9.36
CA PHE A 146 4.12 12.59 9.48
C PHE A 146 4.53 14.03 9.20
N LEU A 147 3.86 14.65 8.23
CA LEU A 147 4.17 16.01 7.80
C LEU A 147 3.10 16.95 8.35
N ASP A 148 3.52 18.02 9.03
CA ASP A 148 2.59 19.06 9.46
C ASP A 148 1.84 19.66 8.28
N LYS A 149 0.67 20.23 8.59
CA LYS A 149 -0.34 20.67 7.63
C LYS A 149 0.09 21.90 6.82
N ILE A 150 1.23 21.92 6.12
CA ILE A 150 1.70 23.03 5.27
C ILE A 150 2.53 22.56 4.06
N ASP A 151 2.28 23.25 2.95
CA ASP A 151 2.96 23.32 1.65
C ASP A 151 3.39 22.02 0.97
N TYR A 152 2.43 21.43 0.23
CA TYR A 152 2.69 20.56 -0.92
C TYR A 152 3.78 21.07 -1.88
N ASN A 153 4.09 22.37 -1.87
CA ASN A 153 5.13 22.99 -2.68
C ASN A 153 6.56 22.73 -2.14
N GLU A 154 6.71 22.46 -0.85
CA GLU A 154 8.00 22.16 -0.20
C GLU A 154 8.32 20.66 -0.21
N ILE A 155 7.30 19.81 -0.31
CA ILE A 155 7.47 18.41 -0.68
C ILE A 155 7.97 18.42 -2.12
N ASN A 156 9.30 18.43 -2.29
CA ASN A 156 9.92 18.25 -3.58
C ASN A 156 9.53 16.84 -4.07
N LEU A 157 8.45 16.76 -4.84
CA LEU A 157 7.90 15.54 -5.50
C LEU A 157 8.93 14.83 -6.41
N LYS A 158 10.20 15.25 -6.38
CA LYS A 158 11.37 14.53 -6.86
C LYS A 158 11.52 13.16 -6.19
N GLU A 159 10.99 12.96 -4.98
CA GLU A 159 10.75 11.61 -4.44
C GLU A 159 9.51 10.98 -5.13
N LYS A 160 9.58 10.81 -6.46
CA LYS A 160 8.55 10.13 -7.26
C LYS A 160 8.31 8.68 -6.81
N ASN A 161 9.21 8.15 -5.99
CA ASN A 161 9.21 6.80 -5.48
C ASN A 161 8.81 6.74 -4.00
N ALA A 162 7.75 7.46 -3.61
CA ALA A 162 7.18 7.43 -2.26
C ALA A 162 5.65 7.26 -2.24
N LEU A 163 5.11 6.69 -1.15
CA LEU A 163 3.69 6.71 -0.80
C LEU A 163 3.35 8.06 -0.15
N LEU A 164 2.32 8.75 -0.64
CA LEU A 164 1.83 9.99 -0.05
C LEU A 164 0.33 9.91 0.24
N ILE A 165 -0.05 10.22 1.48
CA ILE A 165 -1.43 10.26 1.96
C ILE A 165 -1.71 11.66 2.52
N ASP A 166 -2.86 12.25 2.16
CA ASP A 166 -3.25 13.58 2.65
C ASP A 166 -3.87 13.58 4.06
N ASP A 167 -4.23 14.78 4.53
CA ASP A 167 -4.84 15.02 5.83
C ASP A 167 -6.31 14.56 5.93
N ASN A 168 -6.88 14.08 4.82
CA ASN A 168 -8.18 13.44 4.73
C ASN A 168 -8.06 11.95 4.39
N LEU A 169 -6.84 11.40 4.46
CA LEU A 169 -6.51 9.99 4.22
C LEU A 169 -6.69 9.54 2.76
N HIS A 170 -6.74 10.47 1.81
CA HIS A 170 -6.67 10.16 0.38
C HIS A 170 -5.24 9.80 -0.01
N ILE A 171 -5.08 8.70 -0.75
CA ILE A 171 -3.80 8.32 -1.35
C ILE A 171 -3.56 9.20 -2.58
N LEU A 172 -2.51 10.00 -2.55
CA LEU A 172 -2.18 10.94 -3.62
C LEU A 172 -1.12 10.38 -4.56
N GLN A 173 -0.21 9.56 -4.04
CA GLN A 173 0.91 8.97 -4.77
C GLN A 173 1.20 7.56 -4.26
N ILE A 174 1.53 6.65 -5.18
CA ILE A 174 2.09 5.32 -4.90
C ILE A 174 3.35 5.13 -5.75
N PRO A 175 4.41 4.49 -5.22
CA PRO A 175 5.65 4.25 -5.94
C PRO A 175 5.72 2.95 -6.74
N TRP A 176 4.70 2.11 -6.61
CA TRP A 176 4.59 0.82 -7.30
C TRP A 176 3.47 0.84 -8.35
N ASP A 177 3.61 0.00 -9.38
CA ASP A 177 2.59 -0.22 -10.41
C ASP A 177 1.82 -1.55 -10.17
N GLU A 178 2.35 -2.41 -9.31
CA GLU A 178 1.83 -3.72 -8.97
C GLU A 178 0.47 -3.65 -8.27
N LYS A 179 -0.36 -4.66 -8.51
CA LYS A 179 -1.59 -4.86 -7.74
C LYS A 179 -1.23 -5.35 -6.34
N LEU A 180 -1.89 -4.80 -5.32
CA LEU A 180 -1.70 -5.15 -3.90
C LEU A 180 -2.39 -6.48 -3.51
N LYS A 181 -2.31 -7.49 -4.38
CA LYS A 181 -2.97 -8.79 -4.18
C LYS A 181 -2.39 -9.54 -2.99
N PHE A 182 -1.10 -9.33 -2.70
CA PHE A 182 -0.44 -9.98 -1.57
C PHE A 182 -0.97 -9.42 -0.25
N GLU A 183 -1.05 -8.09 -0.14
CA GLU A 183 -1.63 -7.42 1.02
C GLU A 183 -3.11 -7.77 1.17
N GLU A 184 -3.84 -7.86 0.07
CA GLU A 184 -5.22 -8.32 0.06
C GLU A 184 -5.37 -9.74 0.61
N GLU A 185 -4.53 -10.69 0.16
CA GLU A 185 -4.48 -12.08 0.64
C GLU A 185 -4.04 -12.20 2.11
N LEU A 186 -3.31 -11.22 2.64
CA LEU A 186 -2.97 -11.17 4.06
C LEU A 186 -4.12 -10.60 4.90
N ILE A 187 -4.70 -9.49 4.47
CA ILE A 187 -5.60 -8.69 5.31
C ILE A 187 -7.03 -9.20 5.27
N LYS A 188 -7.58 -9.56 4.09
CA LYS A 188 -8.97 -9.98 4.01
C LYS A 188 -9.26 -11.20 4.88
N PRO A 189 -8.47 -12.29 4.84
CA PRO A 189 -8.71 -13.44 5.72
C PRO A 189 -8.51 -13.11 7.21
N ALA A 190 -7.57 -12.22 7.53
CA ALA A 190 -7.36 -11.79 8.91
C ALA A 190 -8.57 -11.04 9.48
N LEU A 191 -9.27 -10.25 8.66
CA LEU A 191 -10.46 -9.53 9.10
C LEU A 191 -11.68 -10.43 9.35
N GLU A 192 -11.70 -11.66 8.82
CA GLU A 192 -12.75 -12.65 9.07
C GLU A 192 -12.63 -13.29 10.47
N ILE A 193 -11.45 -13.18 11.11
CA ILE A 193 -11.21 -13.71 12.45
C ILE A 193 -11.82 -12.76 13.50
N LEU A 194 -12.62 -13.31 14.42
CA LEU A 194 -13.26 -12.56 15.50
C LEU A 194 -12.25 -12.02 16.54
N ASN A 195 -11.19 -12.78 16.83
CA ASN A 195 -10.18 -12.43 17.82
C ASN A 195 -9.11 -11.49 17.23
N GLU A 196 -9.13 -10.22 17.64
CA GLU A 196 -8.22 -9.17 17.15
C GLU A 196 -6.72 -9.49 17.29
N ASN A 197 -6.33 -10.22 18.34
CA ASN A 197 -4.94 -10.61 18.53
C ASN A 197 -4.52 -11.69 17.51
N GLU A 198 -5.46 -12.56 17.12
CA GLU A 198 -5.22 -13.57 16.09
C GLU A 198 -5.18 -12.96 14.70
N GLN A 199 -5.95 -11.89 14.44
CA GLN A 199 -5.88 -11.14 13.18
C GLN A 199 -4.45 -10.67 12.88
N LEU A 200 -3.82 -9.98 13.85
CA LEU A 200 -2.45 -9.47 13.69
C LEU A 200 -1.43 -10.60 13.55
N LYS A 201 -1.58 -11.69 14.30
CA LYS A 201 -0.72 -12.87 14.20
C LYS A 201 -0.78 -13.51 12.82
N LEU A 202 -1.97 -13.61 12.23
CA LEU A 202 -2.12 -14.17 10.88
C LEU A 202 -1.39 -13.31 9.84
N VAL A 203 -1.55 -11.99 9.90
CA VAL A 203 -0.84 -11.06 9.01
C VAL A 203 0.67 -11.17 9.20
N GLN A 204 1.15 -11.17 10.45
CA GLN A 204 2.57 -11.35 10.79
C GLN A 204 3.13 -12.65 10.21
N GLN A 205 2.41 -13.76 10.36
CA GLN A 205 2.84 -15.06 9.83
C GLN A 205 3.02 -15.03 8.31
N GLY A 206 2.05 -14.46 7.59
CA GLY A 206 2.16 -14.34 6.13
C GLY A 206 3.32 -13.43 5.67
N ILE A 207 3.59 -12.35 6.41
CA ILE A 207 4.74 -11.46 6.18
C ILE A 207 6.06 -12.21 6.47
N ILE A 208 6.15 -12.93 7.58
CA ILE A 208 7.34 -13.72 7.96
C ILE A 208 7.64 -14.77 6.88
N THR A 209 6.63 -15.51 6.43
CA THR A 209 6.79 -16.49 5.36
C THR A 209 7.29 -15.84 4.07
N PHE A 210 6.73 -14.68 3.67
CA PHE A 210 7.22 -13.95 2.49
C PHE A 210 8.68 -13.52 2.64
N ILE A 211 9.04 -12.89 3.75
CA ILE A 211 10.40 -12.42 3.99
C ILE A 211 11.39 -13.59 4.00
N ARG A 212 11.03 -14.72 4.61
CA ARG A 212 11.87 -15.93 4.60
C ARG A 212 12.12 -16.45 3.19
N GLN A 213 11.09 -16.42 2.34
CA GLN A 213 11.24 -16.76 0.91
C GLN A 213 12.19 -15.78 0.23
N ALA A 214 12.04 -14.48 0.45
CA ALA A 214 12.90 -13.45 -0.14
C ALA A 214 14.36 -13.57 0.31
N GLU A 215 14.61 -13.86 1.58
CA GLU A 215 15.96 -14.10 2.14
C GLU A 215 16.62 -15.35 1.55
N TYR A 216 15.85 -16.43 1.40
CA TYR A 216 16.32 -17.62 0.71
C TYR A 216 16.76 -17.27 -0.72
N VAL A 217 15.92 -16.56 -1.49
CA VAL A 217 16.24 -16.15 -2.85
C VAL A 217 17.46 -15.23 -2.88
N LYS A 218 17.56 -14.23 -2.00
CA LYS A 218 18.74 -13.39 -1.85
C LYS A 218 20.01 -14.22 -1.67
N SER A 219 20.02 -15.17 -0.73
CA SER A 219 21.18 -16.03 -0.46
C SER A 219 21.56 -16.92 -1.65
N LEU A 220 20.58 -17.30 -2.48
CA LEU A 220 20.80 -18.01 -3.74
C LEU A 220 21.44 -17.09 -4.78
N LEU A 221 20.91 -15.87 -4.95
CA LEU A 221 21.40 -14.86 -5.90
C LEU A 221 22.82 -14.38 -5.59
N GLU A 222 23.26 -14.43 -4.34
CA GLU A 222 24.65 -14.15 -3.96
C GLU A 222 25.62 -15.19 -4.53
N LYS A 223 25.17 -16.43 -4.72
CA LYS A 223 25.98 -17.57 -5.18
C LYS A 223 25.94 -17.79 -6.70
N VAL A 224 24.93 -17.25 -7.39
CA VAL A 224 24.72 -17.45 -8.83
C VAL A 224 24.98 -16.18 -9.63
N LYS A 225 25.29 -16.35 -10.92
CA LYS A 225 25.44 -15.23 -11.87
C LYS A 225 24.07 -14.68 -12.28
N PHE A 226 23.14 -15.56 -12.63
CA PHE A 226 21.74 -15.26 -12.96
C PHE A 226 20.89 -16.51 -12.71
N ILE A 227 19.57 -16.33 -12.64
CA ILE A 227 18.59 -17.42 -12.58
C ILE A 227 17.32 -17.00 -13.33
N ASP A 228 16.76 -17.92 -14.11
CA ASP A 228 15.46 -17.70 -14.76
C ASP A 228 14.32 -17.82 -13.75
N SER A 229 13.27 -17.02 -13.92
CA SER A 229 12.09 -17.03 -13.04
C SER A 229 11.46 -18.42 -12.93
N GLU A 230 11.43 -19.19 -14.03
CA GLU A 230 10.90 -20.56 -14.05
C GLU A 230 11.73 -21.50 -13.16
N ASP A 231 13.05 -21.50 -13.32
CA ASP A 231 13.99 -22.28 -12.50
C ASP A 231 13.93 -21.86 -11.03
N LEU A 232 13.75 -20.57 -10.78
CA LEU A 232 13.59 -20.04 -9.42
C LEU A 232 12.31 -20.56 -8.77
N ILE A 233 11.19 -20.57 -9.51
CA ILE A 233 9.93 -21.16 -9.03
C ILE A 233 10.12 -22.63 -8.68
N GLU A 234 10.77 -23.41 -9.55
CA GLU A 234 11.01 -24.83 -9.32
C GLU A 234 11.86 -25.05 -8.06
N LYS A 235 13.00 -24.35 -7.94
CA LYS A 235 13.89 -24.45 -6.77
C LYS A 235 13.17 -24.08 -5.49
N MET A 236 12.45 -22.96 -5.49
CA MET A 236 11.69 -22.53 -4.32
C MET A 236 10.60 -23.55 -3.94
N SER A 237 9.87 -24.07 -4.93
CA SER A 237 8.81 -25.06 -4.70
C SER A 237 9.36 -26.36 -4.11
N ARG A 238 10.56 -26.77 -4.52
CA ARG A 238 11.24 -27.96 -3.99
C ARG A 238 11.80 -27.76 -2.58
N GLU A 239 12.39 -26.60 -2.29
CA GLU A 239 13.19 -26.39 -1.08
C GLU A 239 12.44 -25.73 0.07
N LEU A 240 11.38 -24.95 -0.21
CA LEU A 240 10.71 -24.17 0.83
C LEU A 240 9.41 -24.79 1.36
N VAL A 241 8.87 -25.84 0.72
CA VAL A 241 7.66 -26.63 1.09
C VAL A 241 6.37 -25.81 1.32
N GLU A 242 6.46 -24.48 1.42
CA GLU A 242 5.39 -23.56 1.79
C GLU A 242 4.84 -22.79 0.58
N SER A 243 3.52 -22.82 0.43
CA SER A 243 2.70 -22.01 -0.50
C SER A 243 3.05 -22.10 -1.99
N LYS A 244 2.05 -21.91 -2.88
CA LYS A 244 2.27 -21.94 -4.33
C LYS A 244 3.16 -20.78 -4.76
N VAL A 245 4.41 -21.06 -5.11
CA VAL A 245 5.30 -20.09 -5.75
C VAL A 245 4.89 -19.97 -7.21
N ASN A 246 4.62 -18.75 -7.66
CA ASN A 246 4.23 -18.45 -9.04
C ASN A 246 4.97 -17.20 -9.53
N ASN A 247 4.77 -16.82 -10.80
CA ASN A 247 5.42 -15.65 -11.39
C ASN A 247 5.12 -14.35 -10.61
N TYR A 248 3.90 -14.20 -10.10
CA TYR A 248 3.53 -13.06 -9.27
C TYR A 248 4.37 -13.01 -7.97
N ARG A 249 4.53 -14.16 -7.32
CA ARG A 249 5.35 -14.27 -6.11
C ARG A 249 6.82 -13.97 -6.38
N VAL A 250 7.37 -14.43 -7.50
CA VAL A 250 8.74 -14.11 -7.93
C VAL A 250 8.90 -12.62 -8.21
N ALA A 251 7.93 -11.98 -8.86
CA ALA A 251 7.96 -10.54 -9.10
C ALA A 251 8.00 -9.75 -7.79
N LEU A 252 7.18 -10.11 -6.81
CA LEU A 252 7.23 -9.49 -5.47
C LEU A 252 8.57 -9.70 -4.77
N ILE A 253 9.13 -10.91 -4.84
CA ILE A 253 10.45 -11.17 -4.25
C ILE A 253 11.54 -10.33 -4.93
N LYS A 254 11.47 -10.20 -6.26
CA LYS A 254 12.38 -9.37 -7.03
C LYS A 254 12.30 -7.91 -6.60
N ASP A 255 11.09 -7.36 -6.45
CA ASP A 255 10.92 -5.99 -5.98
C ASP A 255 11.41 -5.82 -4.54
N PHE A 256 11.05 -6.74 -3.63
CA PHE A 256 11.54 -6.72 -2.26
C PHE A 256 13.08 -6.70 -2.21
N ILE A 257 13.76 -7.55 -2.99
CA ILE A 257 15.22 -7.57 -3.06
C ILE A 257 15.76 -6.27 -3.65
N SER A 258 15.12 -5.70 -4.66
CA SER A 258 15.52 -4.44 -5.28
C SER A 258 15.50 -3.30 -4.27
N GLN A 259 14.42 -3.18 -3.49
CA GLN A 259 14.23 -2.09 -2.52
C GLN A 259 15.02 -2.28 -1.22
N ARG A 260 15.07 -3.51 -0.70
CA ARG A 260 15.68 -3.81 0.62
C ARG A 260 17.18 -4.05 0.56
N TYR A 261 17.68 -4.57 -0.56
CA TYR A 261 19.05 -5.05 -0.66
C TYR A 261 19.83 -4.38 -1.77
N SER A 262 19.46 -4.65 -3.02
CA SER A 262 20.20 -4.18 -4.18
C SER A 262 19.44 -4.45 -5.46
N THR A 263 19.22 -3.40 -6.26
CA THR A 263 18.71 -3.51 -7.62
C THR A 263 19.58 -4.44 -8.48
N LYS A 264 20.91 -4.41 -8.32
CA LYS A 264 21.84 -5.29 -9.05
C LYS A 264 21.63 -6.77 -8.71
N LEU A 265 21.25 -7.07 -7.47
CA LEU A 265 20.96 -8.44 -7.06
C LEU A 265 19.62 -8.90 -7.66
N ALA A 266 18.60 -8.05 -7.61
CA ALA A 266 17.29 -8.32 -8.21
C ALA A 266 17.36 -8.53 -9.73
N GLU A 267 18.23 -7.79 -10.43
CA GLU A 267 18.47 -7.93 -11.88
C GLU A 267 19.03 -9.30 -12.30
N LYS A 268 19.56 -10.08 -11.35
CA LYS A 268 19.96 -11.47 -11.61
C LYS A 268 18.78 -12.41 -11.85
N ILE A 269 17.56 -12.03 -11.45
CA ILE A 269 16.33 -12.76 -11.75
C ILE A 269 15.85 -12.35 -13.16
N LYS A 270 15.97 -13.28 -14.10
CA LYS A 270 15.62 -13.07 -15.51
C LYS A 270 14.24 -13.61 -15.82
N ASN A 271 13.46 -12.80 -16.52
CA ASN A 271 12.18 -13.21 -17.07
C ASN A 271 12.34 -13.29 -18.60
N LYS A 272 12.32 -14.50 -19.14
CA LYS A 272 12.50 -14.75 -20.59
C LYS A 272 11.57 -13.91 -21.46
N VAL A 273 10.36 -13.61 -20.97
CA VAL A 273 9.36 -12.79 -21.68
C VAL A 273 9.73 -11.31 -21.69
N GLU A 274 10.23 -10.76 -20.56
CA GLU A 274 10.68 -9.36 -20.49
C GLU A 274 11.96 -9.14 -21.31
N GLU A 275 12.86 -10.13 -21.35
CA GLU A 275 14.05 -10.04 -22.20
C GLU A 275 13.66 -10.02 -23.68
N PHE A 276 12.70 -10.86 -24.10
CA PHE A 276 12.22 -10.87 -25.49
C PHE A 276 11.56 -9.56 -25.90
N LEU A 277 10.78 -8.93 -25.01
CA LEU A 277 10.11 -7.65 -25.28
C LEU A 277 11.07 -6.44 -25.31
N LYS A 278 12.25 -6.52 -24.69
CA LYS A 278 13.28 -5.47 -24.79
C LYS A 278 14.04 -5.47 -26.12
N PHE A 279 13.89 -6.51 -26.93
CA PHE A 279 14.47 -6.63 -28.27
C PHE A 279 13.52 -6.22 -29.41
N LEU A 280 12.27 -5.83 -29.09
CA LEU A 280 11.28 -5.27 -30.02
C LEU A 280 11.19 -3.75 -29.84
#